data_AF-A0A1G7H3P7-F1
#
_entry.id   AF-A0A1G7H3P7-F1
#
_cell.length_a   1.000
_cell.length_b   1.000
_cell.length_c   1.000
_cell.angle_alpha   90.00
_cell.angle_beta   90.00
_cell.angle_gamma   90.00
#
_symmetry.space_group_name_H-M   'P 1'
#
loop_
_entity.id
_entity.type
_entity.pdbx_description
1 polymer ?
#
loop_
_entity_poly.entity_id
_entity_poly.type
_entity_poly.pdbx_seq_one_letter_code
_entity_poly.pdbx_strand_id
1 'polypeptide(L)' 'MNIRGYQWSVLKKLLKQRFSELTEEDLVFEVGKERELYTRLERKTGKTEEDVARIIRSMQLAYLQQTTLL' A
#
# COMPACT_ATOMS: atom_id res chain seq x y z
N MET A 1 -8.13 2.27 -7.03
CA MET A 1 -8.02 1.51 -5.75
C MET A 1 -9.19 1.96 -4.88
N ASN A 2 -10.01 1.03 -4.39
CA ASN A 2 -11.11 1.37 -3.46
C ASN A 2 -10.74 0.81 -2.08
N ILE A 3 -10.38 1.68 -1.15
CA ILE A 3 -9.90 1.29 0.19
C ILE A 3 -10.44 2.21 1.27
N ARG A 4 -10.86 1.64 2.40
CA ARG A 4 -11.32 2.38 3.59
C ARG A 4 -10.14 2.72 4.52
N GLY A 5 -10.27 3.79 5.31
CA GLY A 5 -9.18 4.28 6.20
C GLY A 5 -8.61 3.24 7.18
N TYR A 6 -9.45 2.39 7.78
CA TYR A 6 -8.99 1.28 8.63
C TYR A 6 -8.18 0.24 7.84
N GLN A 7 -8.65 -0.12 6.64
CA GLN A 7 -7.94 -1.06 5.76
C GLN A 7 -6.59 -0.49 5.33
N TRP A 8 -6.52 0.80 5.01
CA TRP A 8 -5.26 1.47 4.69
C TRP A 8 -4.30 1.45 5.87
N SER A 9 -4.78 1.70 7.09
CA SER A 9 -3.94 1.66 8.29
C SER A 9 -3.27 0.31 8.53
N VAL A 10 -3.96 -0.80 8.22
CA VAL A 10 -3.37 -2.14 8.26
C VAL A 10 -2.36 -2.34 7.13
N LEU A 11 -2.71 -1.96 5.90
CA LEU A 11 -1.78 -2.05 4.77
C LEU A 11 -0.50 -1.24 4.99
N LYS A 12 -0.58 -0.05 5.60
CA LYS A 12 0.60 0.75 5.96
C LYS A 12 1.58 -0.04 6.83
N LYS A 13 1.08 -0.77 7.84
CA LYS A 13 1.93 -1.61 8.70
C LYS A 13 2.64 -2.72 7.91
N LEU A 14 1.90 -3.40 7.03
CA LEU A 14 2.45 -4.46 6.17
C LEU A 14 3.49 -3.92 5.17
N LEU A 15 3.25 -2.75 4.60
CA LEU A 15 4.19 -2.09 3.69
C LEU A 15 5.49 -1.72 4.41
N LYS A 16 5.42 -1.17 5.64
CA LYS A 16 6.60 -0.87 6.45
C LYS A 16 7.37 -2.12 6.90
N GLN A 17 6.69 -3.23 7.13
CA GLN A 17 7.35 -4.51 7.41
C GLN A 17 8.09 -5.06 6.18
N ARG A 18 7.53 -4.84 4.99
CA ARG A 18 8.15 -5.29 3.73
C ARG A 18 9.28 -4.37 3.26
N PHE A 19 9.15 -3.07 3.49
CA PHE A 19 10.07 -2.04 3.02
C PHE A 19 10.52 -1.19 4.20
N SER A 20 11.72 -1.47 4.70
CA SER A 20 12.28 -0.80 5.88
C SER A 20 12.56 0.68 5.65
N GLU A 21 12.69 1.13 4.40
CA GLU A 21 12.89 2.54 4.06
C GLU A 21 11.62 3.40 4.15
N LEU A 22 10.44 2.78 4.22
CA LEU A 22 9.17 3.51 4.22
C LEU A 22 8.83 4.09 5.58
N THR A 23 8.59 5.39 5.61
CA THR A 23 8.09 6.10 6.78
C THR A 23 6.57 6.20 6.76
N GLU A 24 5.98 6.73 7.83
CA GLU A 24 4.54 7.03 7.81
C GLU A 24 4.17 8.12 6.80
N GLU A 25 5.04 9.10 6.60
CA GLU A 25 4.84 10.21 5.66
C GLU A 25 4.82 9.73 4.20
N ASP A 26 5.66 8.74 3.88
CA ASP A 26 5.70 8.12 2.55
C ASP A 26 4.40 7.36 2.20
N LEU A 27 3.59 7.05 3.22
CA LEU A 27 2.35 6.28 3.12
C LEU A 27 1.09 7.15 3.32
N VAL A 28 1.20 8.47 3.24
CA VAL A 28 0.05 9.37 3.22
C VAL A 28 -0.71 9.18 1.90
N PHE A 29 -1.95 8.73 1.96
CA PHE A 29 -2.75 8.43 0.78
C PHE A 29 -4.11 9.09 0.89
N GLU A 30 -4.51 9.78 -0.18
CA GLU A 30 -5.86 10.30 -0.36
C GLU A 30 -6.52 9.52 -1.50
N VAL A 31 -7.80 9.17 -1.31
CA VAL A 31 -8.56 8.40 -2.31
C VAL A 31 -8.61 9.19 -3.63
N GLY A 32 -8.26 8.53 -4.74
CA GLY A 32 -8.16 9.15 -6.06
C GLY A 32 -6.74 9.60 -6.43
N LYS A 33 -5.79 9.58 -5.48
CA LYS A 33 -4.37 9.95 -5.69
C LYS A 33 -3.43 8.74 -5.75
N GLU A 34 -3.89 7.62 -6.31
CA GLU A 34 -3.07 6.40 -6.37
C GLU A 34 -1.76 6.59 -7.12
N ARG A 35 -1.78 7.35 -8.22
CA ARG A 35 -0.59 7.61 -9.02
C ARG A 35 0.49 8.34 -8.21
N GLU A 36 0.11 9.36 -7.44
CA GLU A 36 1.04 10.10 -6.58
C GLU A 36 1.66 9.21 -5.51
N LEU A 37 0.84 8.34 -4.90
CA LEU A 37 1.33 7.32 -3.96
C LEU A 37 2.35 6.40 -4.63
N TYR A 38 2.02 5.84 -5.79
CA TYR A 38 2.89 4.88 -6.47
C TYR A 38 4.20 5.52 -6.95
N THR A 39 4.16 6.72 -7.53
CA THR A 39 5.37 7.47 -7.91
C THR A 39 6.27 7.74 -6.70
N ARG A 40 5.69 8.11 -5.53
CA ARG A 40 6.48 8.31 -4.30
C ARG A 40 7.12 7.01 -3.81
N LEU A 41 6.36 5.92 -3.82
CA LEU A 41 6.83 4.61 -3.39
C LEU A 41 7.87 4.01 -4.35
N GLU A 42 7.78 4.27 -5.65
CA GLU A 42 8.82 3.91 -6.61
C GLU A 42 10.16 4.55 -6.24
N ARG A 43 10.16 5.87 -5.98
CA ARG A 43 11.38 6.59 -5.58
C ARG A 43 11.98 6.09 -4.27
N LYS A 44 11.13 5.66 -3.35
CA LYS A 44 11.57 5.17 -2.03
C LYS A 44 12.10 3.74 -2.12
N THR A 45 11.38 2.85 -2.81
CA THR A 45 11.65 1.41 -2.82
C THR A 45 12.52 0.92 -3.98
N GLY A 46 12.79 1.78 -4.96
CA GLY A 46 13.49 1.42 -6.21
C GLY A 46 12.71 0.46 -7.12
N LYS A 47 11.42 0.21 -6.83
CA LYS A 47 10.53 -0.64 -7.64
C LYS A 47 9.74 0.20 -8.62
N THR A 48 9.41 -0.35 -9.79
CA THR A 48 8.56 0.34 -10.75
C THR A 48 7.18 0.64 -10.18
N GLU A 49 6.52 1.69 -10.69
CA GLU A 49 5.14 2.02 -10.35
C GLU A 49 4.20 0.80 -10.42
N GLU A 50 4.36 -0.02 -11.48
CA GLU A 50 3.58 -1.23 -11.70
C GLU A 50 3.80 -2.30 -10.62
N ASP A 51 5.05 -2.51 -10.19
CA ASP A 51 5.40 -3.45 -9.14
C ASP A 51 4.84 -3.01 -7.79
N VAL A 52 4.95 -1.72 -7.47
CA VAL A 52 4.37 -1.15 -6.25
C VAL A 52 2.85 -1.36 -6.25
N ALA A 53 2.18 -1.00 -7.35
CA ALA A 53 0.74 -1.14 -7.47
C ALA A 53 0.30 -2.61 -7.34
N ARG A 54 1.05 -3.54 -7.93
CA ARG A 54 0.81 -4.98 -7.80
C ARG A 54 0.96 -5.46 -6.36
N ILE A 55 2.03 -5.07 -5.66
CA ILE A 55 2.28 -5.45 -4.26
C ILE A 55 1.13 -4.96 -3.37
N ILE A 56 0.72 -3.69 -3.52
CA ILE A 56 -0.37 -3.11 -2.73
C ILE A 56 -1.69 -3.85 -2.99
N ARG A 57 -2.03 -4.11 -4.26
CA ARG A 57 -3.23 -4.88 -4.63
C ARG A 57 -3.18 -6.30 -4.06
N SER A 58 -2.05 -6.99 -4.15
CA SER A 58 -1.89 -8.34 -3.60
C SER A 58 -2.07 -8.36 -2.09
N MET A 59 -1.48 -7.42 -1.35
CA MET A 59 -1.67 -7.30 0.09
C MET A 59 -3.12 -6.96 0.47
N GLN A 60 -3.75 -6.05 -0.29
CA GLN A 60 -5.16 -5.71 -0.09
C GLN A 60 -6.06 -6.93 -0.27
N LEU A 61 -5.87 -7.69 -1.34
CA LEU A 61 -6.63 -8.91 -1.61
C LEU A 61 -6.41 -9.95 -0.50
N ALA A 62 -5.15 -10.19 -0.11
CA ALA A 62 -4.84 -11.13 0.97
C ALA A 62 -5.51 -10.74 2.30
N TYR A 63 -5.49 -9.46 2.65
CA TYR A 63 -6.17 -8.93 3.84
C TYR A 63 -7.69 -9.12 3.78
N LEU A 64 -8.32 -8.82 2.64
CA LEU A 64 -9.76 -8.98 2.46
C LEU A 64 -10.17 -10.46 2.53
N GLN A 65 -9.42 -11.35 1.87
CA GLN A 65 -9.66 -12.79 1.94
C GLN A 65 -9.54 -13.32 3.37
N GLN A 66 -8.53 -12.88 4.14
CA GLN A 66 -8.39 -13.27 5.54
C GLN A 66 -9.57 -12.78 6.40
N THR A 67 -10.06 -11.56 6.17
CA THR A 67 -11.17 -10.98 6.96
C THR A 67 -12.52 -11.61 6.61
N THR A 68 -12.71 -12.06 5.37
CA THR A 68 -13.96 -12.74 4.94
C THR A 68 -14.07 -14.16 5.48
N LEU A 69 -12.95 -14.76 5.91
CA LEU A 69 -12.90 -16.11 6.48
C LEU A 69 -13.03 -16.14 8.01
N LEU A 70 -13.26 -14.98 8.65
CA LEU A 70 -13.56 -14.82 10.08
C LEU A 70 -15.04 -14.55 10.29
#